data_AF-A0A257UBS7-F1
#
_entry.id   AF-A0A257UBS7-F1
#
_cell.length_a   1.000
_cell.length_b   1.000
_cell.length_c   1.000
_cell.angle_alpha   90.00
_cell.angle_beta   90.00
_cell.angle_gamma   90.00
#
_symmetry.space_group_name_H-M   'P 1'
#
loop_
_entity.id
_entity.type
_entity.pdbx_description
1 polymer ?
#
loop_
_entity_poly.entity_id
_entity_poly.type
_entity_poly.pdbx_seq_one_letter_code
_entity_poly.pdbx_strand_id
1 'polypeptide(L)'
;MTVRGAGAGQTIINASALGDRVFDVLSSGHLHLVGITITGGNSSKDGAGGNSFDTYGGGIRNQGTLTLDNVDVTGNKAGGGDGGGVESFDASTTITNSTIENNSALLGGGLGGAGGNIQIGNTAFNNNTATQGGAIGNQGSLTILDSSFSGNKATTGGAVDNLGGQFSASGDSFTNNRAANGGAIYFDALSTDNSPNTVTASTFSNNLATQSGGAIDNASTNALTLSDSTLATNEAGAGGAIGNSGSLTVTSSTFSGNLSKTAGGTISNTSSNAVQLTNVLVAHSNSIADLSGLFNASYSLIQKPPASGLTADSNTLLNVNPLLARLGNYGGPTQTMALLPGSPAIDAGTLAGTPTTDQRGQQRVGQVDIGAFESSGFQLLTTSGDNQSAPLTGAFAAPLVVTVKPVHSQEPVAGGQISWSAPASGAGASFSAGT
;
A
#
# COMPACT_ATOMS: atom_id res chain seq x y z
N MET A 1 -17.16 -27.28 -14.51
CA MET A 1 -16.89 -28.33 -13.51
C MET A 1 -16.59 -27.67 -12.17
N THR A 2 -17.05 -28.27 -11.07
CA THR A 2 -16.64 -27.86 -9.72
C THR A 2 -15.91 -29.01 -9.05
N VAL A 3 -14.75 -28.73 -8.46
CA VAL A 3 -14.01 -29.68 -7.62
C VAL A 3 -13.99 -29.14 -6.21
N ARG A 4 -14.55 -29.89 -5.26
CA ARG A 4 -14.64 -29.51 -3.86
C ARG A 4 -13.85 -30.49 -3.00
N GLY A 5 -12.86 -30.00 -2.29
CA GLY A 5 -12.12 -30.75 -1.28
C GLY A 5 -12.71 -30.59 0.11
N ALA A 6 -12.16 -31.37 1.04
CA ALA A 6 -12.46 -31.29 2.47
C ALA A 6 -11.77 -30.10 3.17
N GLY A 7 -11.04 -29.26 2.43
CA GLY A 7 -10.23 -28.16 2.92
C GLY A 7 -8.80 -28.23 2.37
N ALA A 8 -8.15 -27.08 2.18
CA ALA A 8 -6.84 -27.00 1.53
C ALA A 8 -5.79 -27.88 2.24
N GLY A 9 -5.72 -27.84 3.56
CA GLY A 9 -4.84 -28.72 4.34
C GLY A 9 -5.18 -30.22 4.34
N GLN A 10 -6.25 -30.66 3.68
CA GLN A 10 -6.70 -32.06 3.66
C GLN A 10 -6.74 -32.66 2.25
N THR A 11 -7.19 -31.89 1.26
CA THR A 11 -7.31 -32.37 -0.13
C THR A 11 -6.21 -31.76 -0.98
N ILE A 12 -5.20 -32.55 -1.28
CA ILE A 12 -4.00 -32.11 -2.01
C ILE A 12 -3.98 -32.79 -3.38
N ILE A 13 -3.86 -32.00 -4.44
CA ILE A 13 -3.62 -32.47 -5.80
C ILE A 13 -2.17 -32.11 -6.15
N ASN A 14 -1.31 -33.13 -6.21
CA ASN A 14 0.13 -32.98 -6.37
C ASN A 14 0.60 -33.54 -7.72
N ALA A 15 1.18 -32.68 -8.56
CA ALA A 15 1.70 -33.03 -9.89
C ALA A 15 3.22 -33.25 -9.93
N SER A 16 3.92 -33.37 -8.80
CA SER A 16 5.39 -33.48 -8.75
C SER A 16 5.95 -34.66 -9.56
N ALA A 17 5.17 -35.73 -9.73
CA ALA A 17 5.54 -36.90 -10.53
C ALA A 17 5.19 -36.76 -12.02
N LEU A 18 4.32 -35.81 -12.39
CA LEU A 18 3.88 -35.61 -13.78
C LEU A 18 4.96 -34.87 -14.58
N GLY A 19 5.59 -33.87 -13.97
CA GLY A 19 6.47 -32.97 -14.71
C GLY A 19 5.71 -32.10 -15.72
N ASP A 20 4.44 -31.82 -15.40
CA ASP A 20 3.50 -30.96 -16.12
C ASP A 20 2.61 -30.26 -15.08
N ARG A 21 1.67 -29.42 -15.53
CA ARG A 21 0.67 -28.70 -14.74
C ARG A 21 -0.35 -29.63 -14.07
N VAL A 22 -1.07 -29.10 -13.07
CA VAL A 22 -2.13 -29.82 -12.35
C VAL A 22 -3.45 -29.74 -13.10
N PHE A 23 -3.80 -28.56 -13.59
CA PHE A 23 -5.04 -28.31 -14.32
C PHE A 23 -4.80 -27.50 -15.60
N ASP A 24 -5.61 -27.81 -16.60
CA ASP A 24 -5.66 -27.11 -17.87
C ASP A 24 -7.12 -26.77 -18.20
N VAL A 25 -7.46 -25.49 -18.15
CA VAL A 25 -8.80 -24.98 -18.44
C VAL A 25 -8.81 -24.41 -19.86
N LEU A 26 -9.38 -25.19 -20.78
CA LEU A 26 -9.53 -24.79 -22.18
C LEU A 26 -10.53 -23.63 -22.35
N SER A 27 -10.56 -23.01 -23.53
CA SER A 27 -11.29 -21.74 -23.79
C SER A 27 -12.81 -21.73 -23.56
N SER A 28 -13.47 -22.89 -23.60
CA SER A 28 -14.89 -23.03 -23.23
C SER A 28 -15.10 -23.67 -21.84
N GLY A 29 -13.99 -23.93 -21.14
CA GLY A 29 -13.96 -24.54 -19.84
C GLY A 29 -14.34 -23.55 -18.75
N HIS A 30 -15.12 -24.04 -17.79
CA HIS A 30 -15.38 -23.35 -16.53
C HIS A 30 -14.91 -24.26 -15.40
N LEU A 31 -13.95 -23.80 -14.61
CA LEU A 31 -13.41 -24.56 -13.47
C LEU A 31 -13.62 -23.76 -12.19
N HIS A 32 -14.30 -24.36 -11.22
CA HIS A 32 -14.44 -23.81 -9.88
C HIS A 32 -13.81 -24.77 -8.88
N LEU A 33 -12.77 -24.32 -8.20
CA LEU A 33 -12.01 -25.10 -7.22
C LEU A 33 -12.29 -24.56 -5.83
N VAL A 34 -12.64 -25.45 -4.89
CA VAL A 34 -12.97 -25.05 -3.52
C VAL A 34 -12.31 -25.95 -2.50
N GLY A 35 -11.57 -25.37 -1.55
CA GLY A 35 -11.06 -26.11 -0.39
C GLY A 35 -10.05 -27.19 -0.77
N ILE A 36 -9.11 -26.90 -1.67
CA ILE A 36 -8.06 -27.82 -2.13
C ILE A 36 -6.69 -27.15 -2.16
N THR A 37 -5.63 -27.95 -2.12
CA THR A 37 -4.26 -27.53 -2.43
C THR A 37 -3.84 -28.03 -3.81
N ILE A 38 -3.18 -27.17 -4.57
CA ILE A 38 -2.62 -27.41 -5.90
C ILE A 38 -1.11 -27.21 -5.82
N THR A 39 -0.35 -28.27 -6.04
CA THR A 39 1.11 -28.24 -5.81
C THR A 39 1.90 -29.15 -6.73
N GLY A 40 3.22 -28.91 -6.78
CA GLY A 40 4.19 -29.73 -7.49
C GLY A 40 4.10 -29.64 -9.02
N GLY A 41 3.22 -28.79 -9.55
CA GLY A 41 3.08 -28.57 -10.98
C GLY A 41 4.32 -27.91 -11.57
N ASN A 42 4.76 -28.41 -12.72
CA ASN A 42 6.00 -27.95 -13.36
C ASN A 42 5.91 -28.05 -14.89
N SER A 43 5.58 -26.96 -15.57
CA SER A 43 5.49 -26.87 -17.04
C SER A 43 6.85 -26.75 -17.75
N SER A 44 7.98 -26.91 -17.05
CA SER A 44 9.32 -26.73 -17.64
C SER A 44 9.72 -27.81 -18.66
N LYS A 45 9.05 -28.98 -18.67
CA LYS A 45 9.45 -30.12 -19.51
C LYS A 45 8.79 -30.15 -20.89
N ASP A 46 7.73 -29.39 -21.09
CA ASP A 46 6.98 -29.43 -22.35
C ASP A 46 7.62 -28.61 -23.49
N GLY A 47 8.61 -27.78 -23.19
CA GLY A 47 9.36 -26.99 -24.19
C GLY A 47 10.30 -27.79 -25.11
N ALA A 48 10.36 -29.12 -25.01
CA ALA A 48 11.20 -29.95 -25.88
C ALA A 48 10.62 -30.15 -27.31
N GLY A 49 9.38 -29.70 -27.57
CA GLY A 49 8.66 -29.92 -28.84
C GLY A 49 8.44 -28.70 -29.73
N GLY A 50 8.78 -27.48 -29.30
CA GLY A 50 8.78 -26.29 -30.17
C GLY A 50 7.50 -25.43 -30.19
N ASN A 51 6.48 -25.70 -29.38
CA ASN A 51 5.35 -24.78 -29.18
C ASN A 51 5.55 -23.97 -27.89
N SER A 52 5.57 -22.64 -27.97
CA SER A 52 5.94 -21.77 -26.83
C SER A 52 4.86 -21.65 -25.75
N PHE A 53 3.66 -22.23 -25.96
CA PHE A 53 2.55 -22.15 -24.99
C PHE A 53 2.57 -23.25 -23.94
N ASP A 54 3.42 -24.26 -24.11
CA ASP A 54 3.41 -25.41 -23.21
C ASP A 54 4.18 -25.16 -21.90
N THR A 55 4.86 -24.01 -21.77
CA THR A 55 5.58 -23.60 -20.55
C THR A 55 4.76 -22.74 -19.59
N TYR A 56 3.51 -22.41 -19.92
CA TYR A 56 2.62 -21.57 -19.10
C TYR A 56 1.86 -22.35 -18.02
N GLY A 57 1.56 -21.67 -16.91
CA GLY A 57 0.66 -22.17 -15.87
C GLY A 57 1.23 -23.38 -15.14
N GLY A 58 2.20 -23.16 -14.25
CA GLY A 58 2.90 -24.25 -13.57
C GLY A 58 1.96 -25.11 -12.74
N GLY A 59 1.02 -24.50 -12.00
CA GLY A 59 -0.07 -25.20 -11.32
C GLY A 59 -1.31 -25.33 -12.20
N ILE A 60 -1.80 -24.20 -12.70
CA ILE A 60 -3.02 -24.11 -13.52
C ILE A 60 -2.74 -23.25 -14.75
N ARG A 61 -3.13 -23.73 -15.92
CA ARG A 61 -3.23 -22.92 -17.14
C ARG A 61 -4.70 -22.61 -17.41
N ASN A 62 -5.06 -21.34 -17.60
CA ASN A 62 -6.44 -20.92 -17.80
C ASN A 62 -6.61 -20.10 -19.09
N GLN A 63 -7.40 -20.66 -20.02
CA GLN A 63 -7.86 -20.00 -21.23
C GLN A 63 -9.39 -19.77 -21.22
N GLY A 64 -10.10 -20.23 -20.19
CA GLY A 64 -11.55 -20.15 -20.06
C GLY A 64 -11.98 -19.29 -18.87
N THR A 65 -12.78 -19.86 -17.96
CA THR A 65 -13.15 -19.22 -16.70
C THR A 65 -12.65 -20.04 -15.51
N LEU A 66 -11.90 -19.40 -14.62
CA LEU A 66 -11.40 -20.01 -13.40
C LEU A 66 -11.93 -19.27 -12.17
N THR A 67 -12.43 -20.02 -11.20
CA THR A 67 -12.74 -19.52 -9.86
C THR A 67 -12.00 -20.36 -8.82
N LEU A 68 -11.20 -19.70 -8.00
CA LEU A 68 -10.54 -20.27 -6.83
C LEU A 68 -11.18 -19.70 -5.56
N ASP A 69 -11.75 -20.54 -4.72
CA ASP A 69 -12.32 -20.13 -3.42
C ASP A 69 -11.77 -21.01 -2.30
N ASN A 70 -11.03 -20.41 -1.36
CA ASN A 70 -10.37 -21.16 -0.29
C ASN A 70 -9.43 -22.25 -0.83
N VAL A 71 -8.56 -21.86 -1.77
CA VAL A 71 -7.60 -22.75 -2.42
C VAL A 71 -6.18 -22.32 -2.09
N ASP A 72 -5.31 -23.30 -1.85
CA ASP A 72 -3.87 -23.05 -1.74
C ASP A 72 -3.18 -23.46 -3.05
N VAL A 73 -2.54 -22.51 -3.74
CA VAL A 73 -1.69 -22.78 -4.91
C VAL A 73 -0.25 -22.59 -4.49
N THR A 74 0.48 -23.69 -4.29
CA THR A 74 1.79 -23.66 -3.62
C THR A 74 2.86 -24.49 -4.32
N GLY A 75 4.07 -23.95 -4.41
CA GLY A 75 5.25 -24.69 -4.87
C GLY A 75 5.20 -25.12 -6.34
N ASN A 76 4.50 -24.37 -7.19
CA ASN A 76 4.40 -24.64 -8.61
C ASN A 76 5.38 -23.79 -9.43
N LYS A 77 5.76 -24.28 -10.62
CA LYS A 77 6.80 -23.65 -11.44
C LYS A 77 6.47 -23.60 -12.93
N ALA A 78 6.64 -22.44 -13.53
CA ALA A 78 6.69 -22.24 -14.98
C ALA A 78 8.14 -21.95 -15.42
N GLY A 79 8.82 -22.94 -16.02
CA GLY A 79 10.27 -22.88 -16.29
C GLY A 79 10.73 -21.84 -17.30
N GLY A 80 9.82 -21.34 -18.13
CA GLY A 80 10.08 -20.31 -19.15
C GLY A 80 8.81 -19.63 -19.62
N GLY A 81 7.74 -19.73 -18.84
CA GLY A 81 6.45 -19.11 -19.11
C GLY A 81 5.97 -18.31 -17.91
N ASP A 82 4.77 -17.81 -18.06
CA ASP A 82 4.03 -16.98 -17.12
C ASP A 82 3.24 -17.85 -16.13
N GLY A 83 2.97 -17.30 -14.95
CA GLY A 83 2.04 -17.89 -14.01
C GLY A 83 2.56 -19.17 -13.38
N GLY A 84 3.48 -19.05 -12.42
CA GLY A 84 4.07 -20.21 -11.76
C GLY A 84 3.02 -21.02 -11.02
N GLY A 85 2.13 -20.34 -10.30
CA GLY A 85 0.92 -20.91 -9.72
C GLY A 85 -0.19 -21.03 -10.76
N VAL A 86 -0.63 -19.90 -11.30
CA VAL A 86 -1.76 -19.79 -12.23
C VAL A 86 -1.36 -18.91 -13.41
N GLU A 87 -1.64 -19.36 -14.63
CA GLU A 87 -1.66 -18.50 -15.81
C GLU A 87 -3.12 -18.25 -16.22
N SER A 88 -3.39 -17.01 -16.65
CA SER A 88 -4.68 -16.55 -17.14
C SER A 88 -4.47 -15.80 -18.47
N PHE A 89 -4.64 -16.50 -19.59
CA PHE A 89 -4.42 -15.98 -20.94
C PHE A 89 -5.74 -15.71 -21.67
N ASP A 90 -6.02 -14.44 -21.95
CA ASP A 90 -7.28 -13.93 -22.51
C ASP A 90 -8.53 -14.50 -21.81
N ALA A 91 -8.38 -14.78 -20.52
CA ALA A 91 -9.31 -15.54 -19.70
C ALA A 91 -9.86 -14.73 -18.53
N SER A 92 -10.96 -15.22 -17.94
CA SER A 92 -11.49 -14.65 -16.69
C SER A 92 -11.04 -15.49 -15.51
N THR A 93 -10.45 -14.84 -14.50
CA THR A 93 -9.97 -15.50 -13.29
C THR A 93 -10.45 -14.72 -12.07
N THR A 94 -11.16 -15.41 -11.16
CA THR A 94 -11.56 -14.89 -9.86
C THR A 94 -10.90 -15.72 -8.76
N ILE A 95 -10.22 -15.05 -7.83
CA ILE A 95 -9.52 -15.69 -6.72
C ILE A 95 -9.99 -15.04 -5.43
N THR A 96 -10.58 -15.84 -4.54
CA THR A 96 -11.08 -15.38 -3.24
C THR A 96 -10.64 -16.26 -2.10
N ASN A 97 -10.40 -15.66 -0.93
CA ASN A 97 -10.11 -16.40 0.32
C ASN A 97 -8.97 -17.41 0.19
N SER A 98 -8.01 -17.17 -0.71
CA SER A 98 -7.05 -18.17 -1.15
C SER A 98 -5.62 -17.80 -0.74
N THR A 99 -4.71 -18.76 -0.84
CA THR A 99 -3.27 -18.54 -0.65
C THR A 99 -2.53 -18.93 -1.92
N ILE A 100 -1.68 -18.05 -2.43
CA ILE A 100 -0.81 -18.30 -3.59
C ILE A 100 0.62 -18.07 -3.14
N GLU A 101 1.40 -19.14 -2.98
CA GLU A 101 2.70 -19.00 -2.33
C GLU A 101 3.81 -19.90 -2.88
N ASN A 102 5.05 -19.46 -2.72
CA ASN A 102 6.24 -20.21 -3.11
C ASN A 102 6.23 -20.69 -4.57
N ASN A 103 5.51 -19.98 -5.45
CA ASN A 103 5.46 -20.30 -6.87
C ASN A 103 6.53 -19.50 -7.63
N SER A 104 6.96 -20.03 -8.78
CA SER A 104 8.00 -19.38 -9.58
C SER A 104 7.77 -19.41 -11.08
N ALA A 105 8.11 -18.31 -11.76
CA ALA A 105 7.90 -18.14 -13.19
C ALA A 105 8.86 -17.12 -13.81
N LEU A 106 8.73 -16.88 -15.12
CA LEU A 106 9.35 -15.72 -15.77
C LEU A 106 8.56 -14.43 -15.46
N LEU A 107 7.25 -14.46 -15.70
CA LEU A 107 6.30 -13.38 -15.40
C LEU A 107 5.24 -13.90 -14.43
N GLY A 108 5.02 -13.22 -13.30
CA GLY A 108 3.99 -13.62 -12.35
C GLY A 108 4.29 -14.94 -11.65
N GLY A 109 5.10 -14.91 -10.60
CA GLY A 109 5.50 -16.11 -9.88
C GLY A 109 4.27 -16.86 -9.34
N GLY A 110 3.32 -16.13 -8.75
CA GLY A 110 2.02 -16.64 -8.36
C GLY A 110 1.02 -16.68 -9.51
N LEU A 111 0.81 -15.55 -10.18
CA LEU A 111 -0.21 -15.36 -11.22
C LEU A 111 0.34 -14.57 -12.42
N GLY A 112 0.26 -15.15 -13.61
CA GLY A 112 0.54 -14.46 -14.87
C GLY A 112 -0.76 -14.14 -15.59
N GLY A 113 -1.03 -12.86 -15.87
CA GLY A 113 -2.21 -12.39 -16.58
C GLY A 113 -1.85 -11.80 -17.93
N ALA A 114 -2.28 -12.44 -19.02
CA ALA A 114 -2.17 -11.89 -20.38
C ALA A 114 -3.57 -11.55 -20.89
N GLY A 115 -3.89 -10.26 -21.09
CA GLY A 115 -5.11 -9.79 -21.77
C GLY A 115 -6.48 -10.07 -21.12
N GLY A 116 -6.55 -10.86 -20.05
CA GLY A 116 -7.79 -11.24 -19.34
C GLY A 116 -8.29 -10.25 -18.27
N ASN A 117 -9.42 -10.59 -17.64
CA ASN A 117 -9.97 -9.89 -16.47
C ASN A 117 -9.72 -10.72 -15.20
N ILE A 118 -8.91 -10.18 -14.30
CA ILE A 118 -8.48 -10.82 -13.07
C ILE A 118 -9.07 -10.06 -11.87
N GLN A 119 -9.80 -10.79 -11.03
CA GLN A 119 -10.39 -10.27 -9.80
C GLN A 119 -9.87 -11.06 -8.61
N ILE A 120 -9.27 -10.35 -7.66
CA ILE A 120 -8.66 -10.93 -6.47
C ILE A 120 -9.30 -10.28 -5.23
N GLY A 121 -9.78 -11.10 -4.31
CA GLY A 121 -10.36 -10.65 -3.05
C GLY A 121 -9.84 -11.47 -1.87
N ASN A 122 -9.49 -10.83 -0.75
CA ASN A 122 -9.13 -11.52 0.49
C ASN A 122 -8.14 -12.68 0.27
N THR A 123 -7.06 -12.43 -0.48
CA THR A 123 -6.11 -13.47 -0.90
C THR A 123 -4.70 -13.09 -0.48
N ALA A 124 -3.91 -14.10 -0.07
CA ALA A 124 -2.52 -13.90 0.31
C ALA A 124 -1.57 -14.38 -0.79
N PHE A 125 -0.65 -13.53 -1.22
CA PHE A 125 0.45 -13.85 -2.13
C PHE A 125 1.78 -13.82 -1.37
N ASN A 126 2.35 -14.98 -1.08
CA ASN A 126 3.52 -15.09 -0.21
C ASN A 126 4.73 -15.72 -0.90
N ASN A 127 5.90 -15.08 -0.80
CA ASN A 127 7.19 -15.66 -1.21
C ASN A 127 7.22 -16.17 -2.67
N ASN A 128 6.40 -15.60 -3.55
CA ASN A 128 6.45 -15.93 -4.96
C ASN A 128 7.64 -15.20 -5.62
N THR A 129 8.26 -15.85 -6.61
CA THR A 129 9.47 -15.34 -7.27
C THR A 129 9.33 -15.35 -8.79
N ALA A 130 9.64 -14.24 -9.43
CA ALA A 130 9.68 -14.15 -10.90
C ALA A 130 10.78 -13.20 -11.39
N THR A 131 10.92 -13.04 -12.70
CA THR A 131 11.70 -11.93 -13.27
C THR A 131 10.88 -10.64 -13.21
N GLN A 132 9.61 -10.70 -13.57
CA GLN A 132 8.66 -9.58 -13.57
C GLN A 132 7.45 -9.99 -12.72
N GLY A 133 7.09 -9.19 -11.71
CA GLY A 133 5.91 -9.45 -10.89
C GLY A 133 6.09 -10.68 -10.02
N GLY A 134 6.75 -10.53 -8.87
CA GLY A 134 7.11 -11.69 -8.03
C GLY A 134 5.87 -12.50 -7.66
N ALA A 135 4.79 -11.83 -7.29
CA ALA A 135 3.46 -12.42 -7.14
C ALA A 135 2.68 -12.40 -8.46
N ILE A 136 2.45 -11.22 -9.03
CA ILE A 136 1.56 -11.03 -10.18
C ILE A 136 2.28 -10.28 -11.28
N GLY A 137 2.31 -10.86 -12.48
CA GLY A 137 2.66 -10.15 -13.70
C GLY A 137 1.41 -9.94 -14.53
N ASN A 138 1.01 -8.68 -14.74
CA ASN A 138 -0.26 -8.34 -15.38
C ASN A 138 -0.06 -7.56 -16.67
N GLN A 139 -0.72 -8.02 -17.72
CA GLN A 139 -0.85 -7.36 -19.03
C GLN A 139 -2.33 -7.11 -19.40
N GLY A 140 -3.27 -7.42 -18.49
CA GLY A 140 -4.73 -7.29 -18.69
C GLY A 140 -5.38 -6.38 -17.64
N SER A 141 -6.67 -6.56 -17.37
CA SER A 141 -7.34 -5.83 -16.29
C SER A 141 -7.16 -6.57 -14.96
N LEU A 142 -6.73 -5.85 -13.94
CA LEU A 142 -6.45 -6.40 -12.61
C LEU A 142 -7.15 -5.56 -11.53
N THR A 143 -8.05 -6.21 -10.80
CA THR A 143 -8.67 -5.66 -9.58
C THR A 143 -8.26 -6.50 -8.37
N ILE A 144 -7.73 -5.83 -7.35
CA ILE A 144 -7.29 -6.43 -6.10
C ILE A 144 -8.03 -5.72 -4.95
N LEU A 145 -8.60 -6.51 -4.05
CA LEU A 145 -9.34 -6.02 -2.89
C LEU A 145 -8.97 -6.80 -1.64
N ASP A 146 -8.72 -6.09 -0.54
CA ASP A 146 -8.54 -6.64 0.81
C ASP A 146 -7.51 -7.77 0.88
N SER A 147 -6.44 -7.69 0.09
CA SER A 147 -5.47 -8.78 -0.12
C SER A 147 -4.10 -8.43 0.45
N SER A 148 -3.25 -9.44 0.59
CA SER A 148 -1.90 -9.27 1.15
C SER A 148 -0.81 -9.84 0.25
N PHE A 149 0.31 -9.12 0.16
CA PHE A 149 1.48 -9.48 -0.64
C PHE A 149 2.70 -9.42 0.24
N SER A 150 3.28 -10.57 0.58
CA SER A 150 4.45 -10.62 1.47
C SER A 150 5.63 -11.42 0.95
N GLY A 151 6.83 -10.85 1.08
CA GLY A 151 8.08 -11.55 0.77
C GLY A 151 8.26 -11.91 -0.70
N ASN A 152 7.45 -11.34 -1.60
CA ASN A 152 7.55 -11.62 -3.02
C ASN A 152 8.78 -10.93 -3.62
N LYS A 153 9.38 -11.56 -4.62
CA LYS A 153 10.67 -11.13 -5.17
C LYS A 153 10.68 -11.15 -6.69
N ALA A 154 11.15 -10.06 -7.29
CA ALA A 154 11.36 -9.97 -8.73
C ALA A 154 12.54 -9.06 -9.12
N THR A 155 12.75 -8.87 -10.42
CA THR A 155 13.60 -7.78 -10.94
C THR A 155 12.81 -6.48 -11.01
N THR A 156 11.56 -6.54 -11.45
CA THR A 156 10.60 -5.43 -11.48
C THR A 156 9.31 -5.85 -10.80
N GLY A 157 8.76 -4.99 -9.95
CA GLY A 157 7.50 -5.27 -9.26
C GLY A 157 7.63 -6.45 -8.30
N GLY A 158 8.20 -6.22 -7.12
CA GLY A 158 8.49 -7.31 -6.18
C GLY A 158 7.25 -8.14 -5.85
N ALA A 159 6.10 -7.49 -5.72
CA ALA A 159 4.78 -8.12 -5.72
C ALA A 159 4.14 -8.08 -7.11
N VAL A 160 3.87 -6.89 -7.65
CA VAL A 160 3.11 -6.72 -8.88
C VAL A 160 3.94 -5.98 -9.92
N ASP A 161 4.00 -6.53 -11.13
CA ASP A 161 4.46 -5.82 -12.31
C ASP A 161 3.28 -5.66 -13.26
N ASN A 162 2.88 -4.41 -13.48
CA ASN A 162 1.75 -4.05 -14.33
C ASN A 162 2.27 -3.50 -15.66
N LEU A 163 2.35 -4.38 -16.64
CA LEU A 163 2.82 -4.13 -18.00
C LEU A 163 1.78 -3.42 -18.87
N GLY A 164 0.49 -3.52 -18.52
CA GLY A 164 -0.60 -2.85 -19.23
C GLY A 164 -1.98 -3.19 -18.67
N GLY A 165 -3.00 -2.47 -19.15
CA GLY A 165 -4.39 -2.63 -18.73
C GLY A 165 -4.76 -1.82 -17.48
N GLN A 166 -6.06 -1.77 -17.16
CA GLN A 166 -6.56 -1.12 -15.96
C GLN A 166 -6.11 -1.86 -14.70
N PHE A 167 -5.46 -1.13 -13.79
CA PHE A 167 -5.11 -1.60 -12.44
C PHE A 167 -5.92 -0.88 -11.36
N SER A 168 -6.52 -1.65 -10.45
CA SER A 168 -7.14 -1.13 -9.23
C SER A 168 -6.79 -1.99 -8.03
N ALA A 169 -6.26 -1.36 -6.98
CA ALA A 169 -5.95 -1.97 -5.69
C ALA A 169 -6.63 -1.19 -4.57
N SER A 170 -7.29 -1.88 -3.65
CA SER A 170 -8.02 -1.27 -2.55
C SER A 170 -7.94 -2.10 -1.27
N GLY A 171 -7.61 -1.47 -0.14
CA GLY A 171 -7.59 -2.16 1.15
C GLY A 171 -6.47 -3.20 1.28
N ASP A 172 -5.40 -3.08 0.49
CA ASP A 172 -4.37 -4.10 0.36
C ASP A 172 -3.14 -3.83 1.24
N SER A 173 -2.43 -4.89 1.62
CA SER A 173 -1.15 -4.80 2.34
C SER A 173 0.02 -5.37 1.52
N PHE A 174 1.00 -4.53 1.20
CA PHE A 174 2.24 -4.91 0.53
C PHE A 174 3.41 -4.80 1.51
N THR A 175 3.97 -5.94 1.93
CA THR A 175 4.98 -5.95 3.00
C THR A 175 6.19 -6.81 2.68
N ASN A 176 7.40 -6.27 2.89
CA ASN A 176 8.66 -6.99 2.67
C ASN A 176 8.85 -7.52 1.23
N ASN A 177 8.25 -6.88 0.23
CA ASN A 177 8.48 -7.25 -1.17
C ASN A 177 9.78 -6.63 -1.67
N ARG A 178 10.44 -7.30 -2.62
CA ARG A 178 11.76 -6.89 -3.09
C ARG A 178 11.91 -6.93 -4.60
N ALA A 179 12.41 -5.84 -5.17
CA ALA A 179 12.77 -5.77 -6.58
C ALA A 179 13.98 -4.86 -6.85
N ALA A 180 14.35 -4.69 -8.11
CA ALA A 180 15.25 -3.63 -8.52
C ALA A 180 14.48 -2.32 -8.69
N ASN A 181 13.30 -2.36 -9.32
CA ASN A 181 12.37 -1.25 -9.48
C ASN A 181 11.00 -1.63 -8.92
N GLY A 182 10.39 -0.75 -8.13
CA GLY A 182 9.08 -0.99 -7.53
C GLY A 182 9.15 -2.16 -6.56
N GLY A 183 9.67 -1.91 -5.35
CA GLY A 183 9.87 -2.97 -4.36
C GLY A 183 8.61 -3.77 -4.08
N ALA A 184 7.42 -3.14 -4.13
CA ALA A 184 6.14 -3.82 -4.23
C ALA A 184 5.55 -3.78 -5.65
N ILE A 185 5.28 -2.60 -6.19
CA ILE A 185 4.57 -2.45 -7.47
C ILE A 185 5.43 -1.70 -8.48
N TYR A 186 5.52 -2.24 -9.69
CA TYR A 186 6.06 -1.53 -10.84
C TYR A 186 4.94 -1.30 -11.86
N PHE A 187 4.75 -0.05 -12.27
CA PHE A 187 3.88 0.29 -13.39
C PHE A 187 4.75 0.59 -14.61
N ASP A 188 4.70 -0.28 -15.61
CA ASP A 188 5.58 -0.21 -16.78
C ASP A 188 5.13 0.88 -17.78
N ALA A 189 6.10 1.44 -18.49
CA ALA A 189 5.94 2.35 -19.63
C ALA A 189 5.36 1.69 -20.89
N LEU A 190 5.29 0.35 -20.92
CA LEU A 190 4.82 -0.41 -22.09
C LEU A 190 3.29 -0.43 -22.27
N SER A 191 2.51 0.13 -21.32
CA SER A 191 1.06 0.20 -21.48
C SER A 191 0.67 1.05 -22.70
N THR A 192 -0.23 0.50 -23.52
CA THR A 192 -0.76 1.16 -24.74
C THR A 192 -2.19 1.66 -24.57
N ASP A 193 -2.84 1.34 -23.46
CA ASP A 193 -4.10 1.98 -23.08
C ASP A 193 -3.82 3.26 -22.28
N ASN A 194 -4.84 4.10 -22.09
CA ASN A 194 -4.77 5.31 -21.25
C ASN A 194 -5.58 5.12 -19.95
N SER A 195 -5.74 3.87 -19.50
CA SER A 195 -6.58 3.53 -18.36
C SER A 195 -5.88 3.95 -17.05
N PRO A 196 -6.51 4.74 -16.16
CA PRO A 196 -5.85 5.16 -14.94
C PRO A 196 -5.60 3.98 -14.00
N ASN A 197 -4.42 3.99 -13.37
CA ASN A 197 -4.07 3.07 -12.28
C ASN A 197 -4.52 3.69 -10.96
N THR A 198 -5.12 2.88 -10.08
CA THR A 198 -5.64 3.34 -8.78
C THR A 198 -5.14 2.48 -7.64
N VAL A 199 -4.68 3.12 -6.57
CA VAL A 199 -4.31 2.47 -5.30
C VAL A 199 -4.99 3.25 -4.17
N THR A 200 -5.81 2.58 -3.38
CA THR A 200 -6.66 3.24 -2.37
C THR A 200 -6.67 2.47 -1.06
N ALA A 201 -6.73 3.14 0.09
CA ALA A 201 -6.87 2.48 1.40
C ALA A 201 -5.80 1.40 1.72
N SER A 202 -4.63 1.47 1.07
CA SER A 202 -3.62 0.41 1.09
C SER A 202 -2.39 0.78 1.90
N THR A 203 -1.67 -0.24 2.38
CA THR A 203 -0.44 -0.09 3.15
C THR A 203 0.75 -0.72 2.46
N PHE A 204 1.82 0.07 2.33
CA PHE A 204 3.10 -0.42 1.83
C PHE A 204 4.14 -0.28 2.94
N SER A 205 4.67 -1.40 3.43
CA SER A 205 5.63 -1.39 4.52
C SER A 205 6.86 -2.24 4.27
N ASN A 206 8.04 -1.71 4.59
CA ASN A 206 9.31 -2.43 4.50
C ASN A 206 9.60 -3.03 3.11
N ASN A 207 9.06 -2.45 2.05
CA ASN A 207 9.39 -2.89 0.69
C ASN A 207 10.74 -2.29 0.27
N LEU A 208 11.50 -3.06 -0.51
CA LEU A 208 12.88 -2.73 -0.86
C LEU A 208 13.08 -2.78 -2.38
N ALA A 209 13.44 -1.64 -2.95
CA ALA A 209 13.99 -1.54 -4.30
C ALA A 209 15.49 -1.28 -4.24
N THR A 210 16.28 -1.86 -5.15
CA THR A 210 17.70 -1.48 -5.24
C THR A 210 17.94 -0.23 -6.07
N GLN A 211 17.00 0.15 -6.95
CA GLN A 211 17.14 1.28 -7.86
C GLN A 211 16.09 2.37 -7.59
N SER A 212 14.81 2.14 -7.91
CA SER A 212 13.75 3.16 -7.85
C SER A 212 12.50 2.64 -7.16
N GLY A 213 11.86 3.49 -6.36
CA GLY A 213 10.53 3.24 -5.80
C GLY A 213 10.49 2.09 -4.81
N GLY A 214 10.76 2.38 -3.54
CA GLY A 214 10.86 1.34 -2.52
C GLY A 214 9.56 0.56 -2.35
N ALA A 215 8.43 1.26 -2.46
CA ALA A 215 7.11 0.66 -2.59
C ALA A 215 6.68 0.60 -4.06
N ILE A 216 6.57 1.76 -4.70
CA ILE A 216 5.99 1.89 -6.05
C ILE A 216 7.01 2.57 -6.96
N ASP A 217 7.24 2.03 -8.14
CA ASP A 217 7.93 2.74 -9.21
C ASP A 217 6.97 2.92 -10.39
N ASN A 218 6.61 4.17 -10.67
CA ASN A 218 5.65 4.56 -11.70
C ASN A 218 6.38 5.04 -12.95
N ALA A 219 6.65 4.11 -13.85
CA ALA A 219 7.20 4.40 -15.17
C ALA A 219 6.12 4.56 -16.25
N SER A 220 4.86 4.31 -15.91
CA SER A 220 3.77 4.20 -16.88
C SER A 220 3.37 5.53 -17.52
N THR A 221 2.85 5.40 -18.73
CA THR A 221 2.11 6.45 -19.45
C THR A 221 0.73 6.68 -18.83
N ASN A 222 0.16 5.66 -18.18
CA ASN A 222 -1.09 5.74 -17.44
C ASN A 222 -0.94 6.59 -16.19
N ALA A 223 -1.95 7.42 -15.92
CA ALA A 223 -1.99 8.21 -14.69
C ALA A 223 -2.16 7.29 -13.47
N LEU A 224 -1.31 7.46 -12.46
CA LEU A 224 -1.45 6.82 -11.17
C LEU A 224 -2.15 7.77 -10.18
N THR A 225 -3.25 7.30 -9.59
CA THR A 225 -3.89 7.95 -8.44
C THR A 225 -3.67 7.10 -7.20
N LEU A 226 -3.12 7.72 -6.15
CA LEU A 226 -2.91 7.12 -4.84
C LEU A 226 -3.72 7.89 -3.80
N SER A 227 -4.63 7.22 -3.09
CA SER A 227 -5.43 7.87 -2.05
C SER A 227 -5.59 7.05 -0.77
N ASP A 228 -5.81 7.73 0.36
CA ASP A 228 -6.04 7.12 1.68
C ASP A 228 -5.06 6.00 2.03
N SER A 229 -3.80 6.13 1.60
CA SER A 229 -2.83 5.06 1.71
C SER A 229 -1.68 5.43 2.62
N THR A 230 -1.12 4.44 3.31
CA THR A 230 0.05 4.60 4.18
C THR A 230 1.26 3.90 3.58
N LEU A 231 2.30 4.66 3.26
CA LEU A 231 3.57 4.15 2.77
C LEU A 231 4.64 4.40 3.83
N ALA A 232 5.06 3.35 4.52
CA ALA A 232 5.97 3.45 5.65
C ALA A 232 7.22 2.58 5.48
N THR A 233 8.36 3.09 5.95
CA THR A 233 9.62 2.32 6.06
C THR A 233 10.08 1.59 4.79
N ASN A 234 9.68 2.09 3.62
CA ASN A 234 10.14 1.56 2.34
C ASN A 234 11.51 2.14 1.98
N GLU A 235 12.30 1.40 1.22
CA GLU A 235 13.68 1.75 0.91
C GLU A 235 14.00 1.60 -0.57
N ALA A 236 14.68 2.60 -1.15
CA ALA A 236 15.16 2.56 -2.52
C ALA A 236 16.48 3.30 -2.74
N GLY A 237 17.08 3.11 -3.92
CA GLY A 237 18.14 3.98 -4.42
C GLY A 237 17.64 5.42 -4.56
N ALA A 238 16.56 5.63 -5.33
CA ALA A 238 15.83 6.89 -5.48
C ALA A 238 14.34 6.66 -5.18
N GLY A 239 13.67 7.65 -4.57
CA GLY A 239 12.25 7.55 -4.26
C GLY A 239 11.98 6.49 -3.19
N GLY A 240 12.31 6.80 -1.93
CA GLY A 240 12.27 5.84 -0.83
C GLY A 240 10.93 5.11 -0.72
N ALA A 241 9.83 5.80 -0.96
CA ALA A 241 8.52 5.19 -1.19
C ALA A 241 8.20 5.08 -2.68
N ILE A 242 8.26 6.21 -3.39
CA ILE A 242 7.80 6.28 -4.79
C ILE A 242 8.89 6.85 -5.69
N GLY A 243 9.23 6.10 -6.73
CA GLY A 243 9.88 6.60 -7.93
C GLY A 243 8.81 6.94 -8.96
N ASN A 244 8.87 8.12 -9.58
CA ASN A 244 7.88 8.56 -10.54
C ASN A 244 8.55 9.18 -11.77
N SER A 245 8.32 8.59 -12.93
CA SER A 245 8.53 9.22 -14.24
C SER A 245 7.24 9.41 -15.04
N GLY A 246 6.14 8.80 -14.60
CA GLY A 246 4.79 8.97 -15.16
C GLY A 246 4.02 10.17 -14.58
N SER A 247 2.70 10.14 -14.75
CA SER A 247 1.77 11.08 -14.09
C SER A 247 1.31 10.51 -12.75
N LEU A 248 1.38 11.31 -11.69
CA LEU A 248 1.02 10.90 -10.33
C LEU A 248 0.21 11.99 -9.63
N THR A 249 -0.91 11.58 -9.06
CA THR A 249 -1.71 12.36 -8.12
C THR A 249 -1.81 11.61 -6.80
N VAL A 250 -1.58 12.33 -5.69
CA VAL A 250 -1.66 11.76 -4.36
C VAL A 250 -2.61 12.59 -3.50
N THR A 251 -3.55 11.92 -2.86
CA THR A 251 -4.54 12.56 -2.00
C THR A 251 -4.63 11.85 -0.66
N SER A 252 -4.76 12.60 0.44
CA SER A 252 -5.09 12.05 1.75
C SER A 252 -4.24 10.85 2.15
N SER A 253 -2.92 10.92 1.94
CA SER A 253 -2.02 9.77 2.13
C SER A 253 -0.85 10.11 3.04
N THR A 254 -0.34 9.12 3.76
CA THR A 254 0.73 9.29 4.74
C THR A 254 1.99 8.55 4.32
N PHE A 255 3.10 9.27 4.26
CA PHE A 255 4.43 8.75 3.95
C PHE A 255 5.34 8.99 5.15
N SER A 256 5.87 7.91 5.75
CA SER A 256 6.65 8.04 6.99
C SER A 256 7.81 7.05 7.07
N GLY A 257 9.00 7.51 7.44
CA GLY A 257 10.13 6.60 7.68
C GLY A 257 10.76 6.00 6.41
N ASN A 258 10.36 6.47 5.23
CA ASN A 258 10.90 5.96 3.97
C ASN A 258 12.33 6.48 3.73
N LEU A 259 13.15 5.67 3.06
CA LEU A 259 14.57 5.91 2.87
C LEU A 259 14.94 5.85 1.38
N SER A 260 15.33 6.99 0.81
CA SER A 260 16.14 7.03 -0.41
C SER A 260 17.62 7.09 -0.05
N LYS A 261 18.41 6.13 -0.55
CA LYS A 261 19.87 6.05 -0.36
C LYS A 261 20.64 7.10 -1.16
N THR A 262 20.03 7.63 -2.22
CA THR A 262 20.55 8.73 -3.03
C THR A 262 19.68 9.99 -2.87
N ALA A 263 19.90 11.03 -3.66
CA ALA A 263 19.21 12.33 -3.57
C ALA A 263 17.69 12.32 -3.94
N GLY A 264 17.05 11.14 -4.04
CA GLY A 264 15.68 10.97 -4.56
C GLY A 264 14.51 11.24 -3.60
N GLY A 265 14.75 11.68 -2.36
CA GLY A 265 13.68 11.92 -1.37
C GLY A 265 12.75 10.71 -1.09
N THR A 266 11.69 10.91 -0.30
CA THR A 266 10.63 9.90 -0.11
C THR A 266 9.85 9.67 -1.40
N ILE A 267 9.55 10.75 -2.11
CA ILE A 267 8.98 10.71 -3.47
C ILE A 267 9.97 11.38 -4.41
N SER A 268 10.45 10.62 -5.40
CA SER A 268 11.33 11.11 -6.46
C SER A 268 10.52 11.28 -7.74
N ASN A 269 10.35 12.51 -8.20
CA ASN A 269 9.71 12.82 -9.46
C ASN A 269 10.74 13.23 -10.51
N THR A 270 10.89 12.44 -11.57
CA THR A 270 11.71 12.74 -12.75
C THR A 270 10.87 13.14 -13.96
N SER A 271 9.54 13.11 -13.84
CA SER A 271 8.61 13.63 -14.85
C SER A 271 8.76 15.14 -15.00
N SER A 272 8.50 15.65 -16.21
CA SER A 272 8.40 17.09 -16.46
C SER A 272 7.13 17.70 -15.85
N ASN A 273 6.11 16.88 -15.59
CA ASN A 273 4.89 17.32 -14.92
C ASN A 273 5.09 17.28 -13.40
N ALA A 274 4.54 18.29 -12.72
CA ALA A 274 4.53 18.32 -11.27
C ALA A 274 3.58 17.24 -10.72
N VAL A 275 4.00 16.57 -9.64
CA VAL A 275 3.13 15.69 -8.87
C VAL A 275 2.19 16.55 -8.03
N GLN A 276 0.91 16.20 -8.04
CA GLN A 276 -0.12 16.90 -7.28
C GLN A 276 -0.31 16.22 -5.92
N LEU A 277 -0.14 16.99 -4.84
CA LEU A 277 -0.32 16.53 -3.46
C LEU A 277 -1.45 17.34 -2.80
N THR A 278 -2.48 16.66 -2.28
CA THR A 278 -3.57 17.29 -1.51
C THR A 278 -3.86 16.48 -0.25
N ASN A 279 -3.89 17.10 0.93
CA ASN A 279 -3.99 16.38 2.21
C ASN A 279 -2.92 15.30 2.39
N VAL A 280 -1.71 15.52 1.87
CA VAL A 280 -0.64 14.53 1.95
C VAL A 280 0.30 14.86 3.09
N LEU A 281 0.63 13.86 3.90
CA LEU A 281 1.61 13.96 4.97
C LEU A 281 2.88 13.22 4.55
N VAL A 282 4.01 13.93 4.43
CA VAL A 282 5.33 13.33 4.22
C VAL A 282 6.23 13.74 5.37
N ALA A 283 6.73 12.74 6.10
CA ALA A 283 7.55 12.98 7.28
C ALA A 283 8.50 11.85 7.60
N HIS A 284 9.38 12.11 8.57
CA HIS A 284 10.36 11.16 9.11
C HIS A 284 11.18 10.47 8.03
N SER A 285 11.39 11.15 6.89
CA SER A 285 12.22 10.60 5.82
C SER A 285 13.65 10.48 6.31
N ASN A 286 14.28 9.36 5.99
CA ASN A 286 15.71 9.16 6.22
C ASN A 286 16.52 9.65 5.01
N SER A 287 16.04 10.69 4.34
CA SER A 287 16.61 11.26 3.12
C SER A 287 17.02 12.73 3.31
N ILE A 288 17.73 13.28 2.33
CA ILE A 288 18.16 14.69 2.32
C ILE A 288 16.95 15.63 2.35
N ALA A 289 15.87 15.26 1.67
CA ALA A 289 14.58 15.96 1.66
C ALA A 289 13.45 14.93 1.56
N ASP A 290 12.23 15.32 1.90
CA ASP A 290 11.04 14.49 1.75
C ASP A 290 10.65 14.30 0.29
N LEU A 291 10.90 15.30 -0.56
CA LEU A 291 10.52 15.30 -1.98
C LEU A 291 11.75 15.62 -2.84
N SER A 292 11.77 15.14 -4.08
CA SER A 292 12.80 15.48 -5.07
C SER A 292 12.18 15.57 -6.47
N GLY A 293 12.32 16.71 -7.16
CA GLY A 293 11.63 16.98 -8.42
C GLY A 293 10.54 18.05 -8.32
N LEU A 294 9.62 18.07 -9.28
CA LEU A 294 8.53 19.07 -9.34
C LEU A 294 7.27 18.59 -8.62
N PHE A 295 6.74 19.43 -7.72
CA PHE A 295 5.55 19.16 -6.90
C PHE A 295 4.70 20.42 -6.74
N ASN A 296 3.38 20.23 -6.73
CA ASN A 296 2.41 21.20 -6.26
C ASN A 296 1.69 20.62 -5.05
N ALA A 297 1.84 21.25 -3.89
CA ALA A 297 1.23 20.83 -2.64
C ALA A 297 0.15 21.83 -2.20
N SER A 298 -1.00 21.29 -1.81
CA SER A 298 -2.08 22.03 -1.16
C SER A 298 -2.53 21.28 0.09
N TYR A 299 -2.82 22.01 1.18
CA TYR A 299 -3.30 21.43 2.45
C TYR A 299 -2.48 20.20 2.88
N SER A 300 -1.16 20.24 2.69
CA SER A 300 -0.27 19.09 2.89
C SER A 300 0.74 19.40 3.99
N LEU A 301 1.37 18.39 4.56
CA LEU A 301 2.43 18.54 5.55
C LEU A 301 3.71 17.90 5.03
N ILE A 302 4.75 18.72 4.79
CA ILE A 302 6.07 18.27 4.36
C ILE A 302 7.08 18.63 5.45
N GLN A 303 7.54 17.64 6.21
CA GLN A 303 8.41 17.85 7.37
C GLN A 303 9.79 18.38 6.98
N LYS A 304 10.36 17.90 5.88
CA LYS A 304 11.67 18.30 5.35
C LYS A 304 11.52 18.69 3.86
N PRO A 305 11.05 19.91 3.55
CA PRO A 305 10.83 20.34 2.18
C PRO A 305 12.14 20.35 1.35
N PRO A 306 12.04 20.19 0.02
CA PRO A 306 13.20 20.28 -0.86
C PRO A 306 13.71 21.71 -0.99
N ALA A 307 14.97 21.87 -1.40
CA ALA A 307 15.57 23.18 -1.67
C ALA A 307 14.94 23.89 -2.89
N SER A 308 14.33 23.15 -3.82
CA SER A 308 13.64 23.67 -5.00
C SER A 308 12.59 22.66 -5.51
N GLY A 309 11.74 23.11 -6.45
CA GLY A 309 10.77 22.24 -7.12
C GLY A 309 9.45 22.03 -6.40
N LEU A 310 9.29 22.55 -5.17
CA LEU A 310 8.01 22.55 -4.45
C LEU A 310 7.31 23.90 -4.59
N THR A 311 6.11 23.89 -5.17
CA THR A 311 5.13 24.97 -5.05
C THR A 311 4.13 24.57 -3.97
N ALA A 312 4.02 25.36 -2.90
CA ALA A 312 3.14 25.08 -1.77
C ALA A 312 2.15 26.24 -1.57
N ASP A 313 0.87 25.93 -1.31
CA ASP A 313 -0.11 26.94 -0.92
C ASP A 313 0.06 27.40 0.54
N SER A 314 -0.73 28.39 0.97
CA SER A 314 -0.67 28.93 2.34
C SER A 314 -1.15 27.95 3.43
N ASN A 315 -1.83 26.87 3.05
CA ASN A 315 -2.34 25.86 3.98
C ASN A 315 -1.39 24.67 4.10
N THR A 316 -0.32 24.64 3.30
CA THR A 316 0.69 23.59 3.35
C THR A 316 1.68 23.87 4.48
N LEU A 317 1.76 22.94 5.42
CA LEU A 317 2.61 22.99 6.60
C LEU A 317 4.01 22.49 6.26
N LEU A 318 5.03 23.32 6.53
CA LEU A 318 6.42 23.01 6.22
C LEU A 318 7.26 23.03 7.49
N ASN A 319 8.25 22.14 7.59
CA ASN A 319 9.22 22.11 8.70
C ASN A 319 8.60 21.89 10.09
N VAL A 320 7.48 21.18 10.17
CA VAL A 320 6.79 20.86 11.42
C VAL A 320 6.79 19.35 11.69
N ASN A 321 6.84 18.97 12.96
CA ASN A 321 6.68 17.57 13.36
C ASN A 321 5.20 17.20 13.29
N PRO A 322 4.80 16.18 12.52
CA PRO A 322 3.40 15.78 12.41
C PRO A 322 2.86 15.07 13.66
N LEU A 323 3.69 14.71 14.64
CA LEU A 323 3.31 13.92 15.82
C LEU A 323 2.54 12.64 15.44
N LEU A 324 3.20 11.78 14.67
CA LEU A 324 2.64 10.50 14.25
C LEU A 324 2.91 9.40 15.26
N ALA A 325 1.93 8.54 15.46
CA ALA A 325 2.14 7.23 16.05
C ALA A 325 2.96 6.32 15.09
N ARG A 326 3.47 5.20 15.60
CA ARG A 326 4.12 4.17 14.77
C ARG A 326 3.10 3.51 13.83
N LEU A 327 3.56 2.88 12.75
CA LEU A 327 2.69 2.05 11.92
C LEU A 327 2.04 0.96 12.78
N GLY A 328 0.72 0.83 12.71
CA GLY A 328 -0.02 -0.12 13.54
C GLY A 328 -1.49 -0.25 13.16
N ASN A 329 -2.19 -1.11 13.89
CA ASN A 329 -3.63 -1.31 13.73
C ASN A 329 -4.38 -0.29 14.61
N TYR A 330 -4.97 0.71 13.97
CA TYR A 330 -5.76 1.77 14.64
C TYR A 330 -7.24 1.74 14.21
N GLY A 331 -7.69 0.57 13.75
CA GLY A 331 -8.97 0.35 13.07
C GLY A 331 -8.77 0.10 11.57
N GLY A 332 -9.83 -0.32 10.89
CA GLY A 332 -9.82 -0.54 9.44
C GLY A 332 -9.19 -1.86 8.96
N PRO A 333 -9.12 -2.07 7.63
CA PRO A 333 -8.61 -3.30 7.02
C PRO A 333 -7.08 -3.36 6.95
N THR A 334 -6.38 -2.22 6.97
CA THR A 334 -4.92 -2.13 6.80
C THR A 334 -4.25 -1.30 7.89
N GLN A 335 -2.95 -1.53 8.12
CA GLN A 335 -2.18 -0.75 9.11
C GLN A 335 -2.01 0.70 8.68
N THR A 336 -2.17 1.64 9.60
CA THR A 336 -2.05 3.09 9.33
C THR A 336 -1.17 3.77 10.40
N MET A 337 -1.05 5.09 10.34
CA MET A 337 -0.37 5.91 11.34
C MET A 337 -1.33 6.96 11.89
N ALA A 338 -1.76 6.78 13.14
CA ALA A 338 -2.65 7.73 13.81
C ALA A 338 -1.93 9.06 14.11
N LEU A 339 -2.68 10.16 14.03
CA LEU A 339 -2.27 11.47 14.54
C LEU A 339 -2.34 11.46 16.08
N LEU A 340 -1.29 11.92 16.75
CA LEU A 340 -1.27 12.02 18.21
C LEU A 340 -1.88 13.36 18.68
N PRO A 341 -2.28 13.48 19.96
CA PRO A 341 -2.72 14.76 20.53
C PRO A 341 -1.76 15.90 20.21
N GLY A 342 -2.31 17.07 19.86
CA GLY A 342 -1.54 18.25 19.46
C GLY A 342 -0.90 18.19 18.08
N SER A 343 -1.20 17.17 17.26
CA SER A 343 -0.67 17.08 15.89
C SER A 343 -1.10 18.30 15.06
N PRO A 344 -0.19 18.97 14.36
CA PRO A 344 -0.54 20.08 13.47
C PRO A 344 -1.29 19.62 12.22
N ALA A 345 -1.41 18.31 11.97
CA ALA A 345 -2.16 17.76 10.84
C ALA A 345 -3.66 17.60 11.16
N ILE A 346 -4.07 17.72 12.43
CA ILE A 346 -5.47 17.63 12.83
C ILE A 346 -6.22 18.88 12.38
N ASP A 347 -7.39 18.69 11.76
CA ASP A 347 -8.26 19.74 11.23
C ASP A 347 -7.55 20.71 10.27
N ALA A 348 -6.48 20.28 9.59
CA ALA A 348 -5.64 21.15 8.75
C ALA A 348 -5.78 20.90 7.24
N GLY A 349 -6.64 19.96 6.85
CA GLY A 349 -6.88 19.53 5.49
C GLY A 349 -8.06 20.24 4.80
N THR A 350 -8.40 19.76 3.60
CA THR A 350 -9.56 20.22 2.82
C THR A 350 -10.49 19.08 2.43
N LEU A 351 -11.82 19.31 2.42
CA LEU A 351 -12.80 18.36 1.87
C LEU A 351 -12.79 18.30 0.34
N ALA A 352 -12.26 19.33 -0.34
CA ALA A 352 -12.32 19.43 -1.79
C ALA A 352 -11.42 18.36 -2.45
N GLY A 353 -12.03 17.44 -3.21
CA GLY A 353 -11.31 16.36 -3.87
C GLY A 353 -10.88 15.22 -2.94
N THR A 354 -11.34 15.24 -1.69
CA THR A 354 -10.99 14.26 -0.66
C THR A 354 -12.05 13.16 -0.59
N PRO A 355 -11.65 11.88 -0.46
CA PRO A 355 -12.59 10.79 -0.22
C PRO A 355 -13.41 10.99 1.05
N THR A 356 -14.64 10.46 1.10
CA THR A 356 -15.56 10.67 2.23
C THR A 356 -15.13 9.95 3.51
N THR A 357 -14.22 9.00 3.40
CA THR A 357 -13.68 8.22 4.50
C THR A 357 -12.16 8.26 4.50
N ASP A 358 -11.55 8.02 5.66
CA ASP A 358 -10.12 7.77 5.77
C ASP A 358 -9.75 6.32 5.41
N GLN A 359 -8.48 5.96 5.52
CA GLN A 359 -7.97 4.60 5.23
C GLN A 359 -8.70 3.50 6.00
N ARG A 360 -9.26 3.81 7.17
CA ARG A 360 -9.93 2.85 8.03
C ARG A 360 -11.41 2.66 7.65
N GLY A 361 -11.92 3.47 6.73
CA GLY A 361 -13.35 3.58 6.44
C GLY A 361 -14.11 4.49 7.41
N GLN A 362 -13.43 5.26 8.26
CA GLN A 362 -14.08 6.23 9.16
C GLN A 362 -14.44 7.49 8.39
N GLN A 363 -15.62 8.07 8.66
CA GLN A 363 -16.07 9.28 7.98
C GLN A 363 -15.14 10.45 8.28
N ARG A 364 -14.78 11.21 7.25
CA ARG A 364 -14.10 12.50 7.42
C ARG A 364 -15.13 13.57 7.75
N VAL A 365 -14.97 14.26 8.87
CA VAL A 365 -15.99 15.15 9.44
C VAL A 365 -15.41 16.53 9.71
N GLY A 366 -16.16 17.60 9.43
CA GLY A 366 -15.68 18.95 9.69
C GLY A 366 -14.52 19.36 8.79
N GLN A 367 -13.47 19.96 9.36
CA GLN A 367 -12.20 20.16 8.66
C GLN A 367 -11.44 18.84 8.73
N VAL A 368 -11.12 18.26 7.58
CA VAL A 368 -10.47 16.95 7.55
C VAL A 368 -9.02 17.05 7.97
N ASP A 369 -8.46 15.93 8.38
CA ASP A 369 -7.05 15.84 8.70
C ASP A 369 -6.16 15.72 7.46
N ILE A 370 -4.92 16.17 7.58
CA ILE A 370 -3.88 15.90 6.59
C ILE A 370 -3.38 14.45 6.77
N GLY A 371 -3.46 13.65 5.70
CA GLY A 371 -2.95 12.28 5.64
C GLY A 371 -4.04 11.22 5.52
N ALA A 372 -3.63 9.96 5.66
CA ALA A 372 -4.48 8.78 5.51
C ALA A 372 -5.44 8.51 6.68
N PHE A 373 -5.34 9.31 7.75
CA PHE A 373 -6.02 9.08 9.01
C PHE A 373 -6.86 10.30 9.38
N GLU A 374 -8.09 10.07 9.86
CA GLU A 374 -8.96 11.10 10.44
C GLU A 374 -9.09 10.90 11.96
N SER A 375 -8.54 11.81 12.74
CA SER A 375 -8.64 11.85 14.19
C SER A 375 -10.09 11.99 14.65
N SER A 376 -10.48 11.21 15.65
CA SER A 376 -11.76 11.39 16.32
C SER A 376 -11.70 12.47 17.40
N GLY A 377 -10.52 13.05 17.61
CA GLY A 377 -10.25 14.04 18.63
C GLY A 377 -9.93 13.45 20.01
N PHE A 378 -9.59 14.33 20.94
CA PHE A 378 -9.14 13.98 22.28
C PHE A 378 -9.88 14.78 23.35
N GLN A 379 -10.08 14.15 24.50
CA GLN A 379 -10.66 14.78 25.68
C GLN A 379 -9.59 14.99 26.74
N LEU A 380 -9.50 16.22 27.24
CA LEU A 380 -8.71 16.55 28.42
C LEU A 380 -9.61 16.47 29.64
N LEU A 381 -9.27 15.57 30.57
CA LEU A 381 -9.95 15.43 31.84
C LEU A 381 -9.03 15.88 32.97
N THR A 382 -9.42 16.93 33.68
CA THR A 382 -8.72 17.32 34.91
C THR A 382 -9.04 16.33 36.02
N THR A 383 -8.00 15.79 36.64
CA THR A 383 -8.09 14.77 37.69
C THR A 383 -7.68 15.31 39.05
N SER A 384 -6.84 16.35 39.10
CA SER A 384 -6.55 17.10 40.32
C SER A 384 -6.02 18.50 40.02
N GLY A 385 -6.02 19.35 41.04
CA GLY A 385 -5.31 20.63 41.04
C GLY A 385 -6.00 21.77 40.28
N ASP A 386 -7.27 21.62 39.93
CA ASP A 386 -8.12 22.69 39.42
C ASP A 386 -8.66 23.59 40.55
N ASN A 387 -9.15 24.77 40.18
CA ASN A 387 -9.88 25.69 41.07
C ASN A 387 -9.12 26.11 42.35
N GLN A 388 -7.81 26.30 42.25
CA GLN A 388 -6.96 26.76 43.36
C GLN A 388 -6.61 28.25 43.25
N SER A 389 -6.22 28.84 44.38
CA SER A 389 -5.68 30.19 44.47
C SER A 389 -4.39 30.19 45.28
N ALA A 390 -3.41 31.01 44.90
CA ALA A 390 -2.19 31.24 45.66
C ALA A 390 -1.88 32.74 45.73
N PRO A 391 -1.13 33.23 46.75
CA PRO A 391 -0.57 34.58 46.74
C PRO A 391 0.28 34.83 45.48
N LEU A 392 0.48 36.10 45.08
CA LEU A 392 1.19 36.49 43.84
C LEU A 392 2.60 35.89 43.66
N THR A 393 3.21 35.37 44.73
CA THR A 393 4.53 34.71 44.72
C THR A 393 4.50 33.27 45.27
N GLY A 394 3.31 32.76 45.60
CA GLY A 394 3.11 31.41 46.13
C GLY A 394 2.79 30.40 45.04
N ALA A 395 3.29 29.17 45.19
CA ALA A 395 2.89 28.06 44.33
C ALA A 395 1.48 27.55 44.71
N PHE A 396 0.76 26.97 43.74
CA PHE A 396 -0.47 26.23 44.02
C PHE A 396 -0.19 25.00 44.89
N ALA A 397 -1.10 24.66 45.80
CA ALA A 397 -0.91 23.60 46.79
C ALA A 397 -0.89 22.19 46.17
N ALA A 398 -1.72 21.96 45.16
CA ALA A 398 -1.73 20.75 44.36
C ALA A 398 -1.27 21.05 42.92
N PRO A 399 -0.46 20.18 42.31
CA PRO A 399 -0.19 20.28 40.88
C PRO A 399 -1.49 20.02 40.11
N LEU A 400 -1.69 20.78 39.03
CA LEU A 400 -2.68 20.45 38.02
C LEU A 400 -2.30 19.13 37.36
N VAL A 401 -3.21 18.15 37.40
CA VAL A 401 -3.04 16.86 36.73
C VAL A 401 -4.20 16.67 35.77
N VAL A 402 -3.87 16.54 34.49
CA VAL A 402 -4.83 16.23 33.43
C VAL A 402 -4.51 14.86 32.83
N THR A 403 -5.56 14.15 32.40
CA THR A 403 -5.46 12.92 31.62
C THR A 403 -6.01 13.19 30.22
N VAL A 404 -5.28 12.75 29.20
CA VAL A 404 -5.77 12.74 27.82
C VAL A 404 -6.45 11.41 27.56
N LYS A 405 -7.67 11.44 27.02
CA LYS A 405 -8.37 10.26 26.53
C LYS A 405 -8.72 10.45 25.05
N PRO A 406 -8.51 9.43 24.20
CA PRO A 406 -9.00 9.50 22.84
C PRO A 406 -10.53 9.39 22.83
N VAL A 407 -11.17 10.06 21.87
CA VAL A 407 -12.61 9.88 21.63
C VAL A 407 -12.88 8.48 21.06
N HIS A 408 -12.04 8.00 20.16
CA HIS A 408 -12.09 6.64 19.64
C HIS A 408 -11.07 5.73 20.35
N SER A 409 -11.50 4.61 20.93
CA SER A 409 -10.67 3.80 21.84
C SER A 409 -9.41 3.20 21.23
N GLN A 410 -9.30 3.15 19.90
CA GLN A 410 -8.11 2.66 19.19
C GLN A 410 -7.09 3.77 18.88
N GLU A 411 -7.40 5.04 19.12
CA GLU A 411 -6.47 6.16 18.89
C GLU A 411 -5.46 6.29 20.03
N PRO A 412 -4.14 6.34 19.73
CA PRO A 412 -3.11 6.47 20.75
C PRO A 412 -3.00 7.91 21.26
N VAL A 413 -2.68 8.06 22.55
CA VAL A 413 -2.40 9.38 23.17
C VAL A 413 -0.93 9.54 23.59
N ALA A 414 -0.19 8.44 23.71
CA ALA A 414 1.19 8.46 24.18
C ALA A 414 2.12 9.11 23.15
N GLY A 415 2.92 10.08 23.58
CA GLY A 415 3.80 10.86 22.72
C GLY A 415 3.15 12.11 22.11
N GLY A 416 1.85 12.31 22.34
CA GLY A 416 1.15 13.55 22.01
C GLY A 416 1.65 14.74 22.82
N GLN A 417 1.34 15.93 22.32
CA GLN A 417 1.64 17.20 22.96
C GLN A 417 0.34 17.86 23.40
N ILE A 418 0.40 18.59 24.52
CA ILE A 418 -0.69 19.44 24.97
C ILE A 418 -0.08 20.83 25.16
N SER A 419 -0.70 21.83 24.56
CA SER A 419 -0.26 23.21 24.69
C SER A 419 -1.16 23.99 25.63
N TRP A 420 -0.57 24.92 26.38
CA TRP A 420 -1.29 25.76 27.33
C TRP A 420 -0.97 27.22 27.04
N SER A 421 -1.99 28.08 27.05
CA SER A 421 -1.79 29.53 27.05
C SER A 421 -1.96 30.07 28.46
N ALA A 422 -0.89 30.65 29.00
CA ALA A 422 -1.00 31.44 30.23
C ALA A 422 -1.84 32.70 29.94
N PRO A 423 -2.68 33.15 30.89
CA PRO A 423 -3.43 34.38 30.75
C PRO A 423 -2.45 35.57 30.71
N ALA A 424 -2.84 36.63 29.98
CA ALA A 424 -2.03 37.83 29.82
C ALA A 424 -1.76 38.59 31.14
N SER A 425 -2.51 38.31 32.21
CA SER A 425 -2.28 38.83 33.55
C SER A 425 -2.86 37.87 34.61
N GLY A 426 -2.30 37.91 35.82
CA GLY A 426 -2.68 37.05 36.93
C GLY A 426 -2.03 35.66 36.92
N ALA A 427 -2.16 34.94 38.04
CA ALA A 427 -1.72 33.55 38.15
C ALA A 427 -2.85 32.63 37.69
N GLY A 428 -2.70 32.01 36.52
CA GLY A 428 -3.68 31.06 35.99
C GLY A 428 -3.18 30.38 34.71
N ALA A 429 -3.96 29.45 34.21
CA ALA A 429 -3.85 28.89 32.85
C ALA A 429 -5.27 28.55 32.42
N SER A 430 -5.63 28.88 31.17
CA SER A 430 -6.89 28.44 30.59
C SER A 430 -6.61 27.36 29.57
N PHE A 431 -7.35 26.27 29.63
CA PHE A 431 -7.38 25.29 28.55
C PHE A 431 -8.33 25.82 27.48
N SER A 432 -7.82 26.14 26.30
CA SER A 432 -8.69 26.20 25.12
C SER A 432 -9.22 24.79 24.88
N ALA A 433 -10.51 24.66 24.56
CA ALA A 433 -11.01 23.39 24.04
C ALA A 433 -10.32 23.14 22.68
N GLY A 434 -9.54 22.06 22.57
CA GLY A 434 -9.14 21.50 21.28
C GLY A 434 -7.77 21.85 20.72
N THR A 435 -6.68 21.78 21.49
CA THR A 435 -5.33 21.60 20.92
C THR A 435 -4.48 20.68 21.76
#